data_AF-A0A673KJU4-F1
#
_entry.id   AF-A0A673KJU4-F1
#
_cell.length_a   1.000
_cell.length_b   1.000
_cell.length_c   1.000
_cell.angle_alpha   90.00
_cell.angle_beta   90.00
_cell.angle_gamma   90.00
#
_symmetry.space_group_name_H-M   'P 1'
#
loop_
_entity.id
_entity.type
_entity.pdbx_description
1 polymer ?
#
loop_
_entity_poly.entity_id
_entity_poly.type
_entity_poly.pdbx_seq_one_letter_code
_entity_poly.pdbx_strand_id
1 'polypeptide(L)'
;NKYWAPHVKNKLPFDSQVRFAIRKIMLLEFSQYLENYLWPNYTPEASTNGYLMSICCIVNEKFRENVPAWEVFKKAPTHFPHFFKCVMESCLSGEQLGLPHISLTPDFVFIQTRLQQELKKVPKLQKFWNLIKKNYEKMEPQDTEQAKKERTFLASLIKKFLVVLMSIPAAGTISMEKVHYCERFIEFMIDLEVSWHSSICSDAAFGFSHYDKRAAFAHFPELNDFALSNVAAVDTRESLTKHFGHLSPNTLHRVSAYLCLLPELPDGEDTSYDKEFLLELLVSRHERRISQIEQLNQMPLYPTEKIIWDQNIVPTEYYSGEGCLALPKLNLQFLTLHDYLLRNFNLFRLESTYEIRQDIEDVVLRMKPWFSEYGGVVFGGWARMAQTIASFSIVEVAKPNIGENWPARVRADVTINLNIRNNIKNEWEGKAVSLCLCKH
;
A
#
# COMPACT_ATOMS: atom_id res chain seq x y z
N ASN A 1 -7.15 3.22 39.69
CA ASN A 1 -7.12 2.81 41.12
C ASN A 1 -8.44 2.22 41.62
N LYS A 2 -9.59 2.88 41.45
CA LYS A 2 -10.86 2.38 42.02
C LYS A 2 -11.40 1.08 41.41
N TYR A 3 -11.10 0.80 40.14
CA TYR A 3 -11.81 -0.24 39.38
C TYR A 3 -10.94 -1.41 38.93
N TRP A 4 -9.72 -1.19 38.41
CA TRP A 4 -8.96 -2.29 37.78
C TRP A 4 -7.46 -2.33 38.09
N ALA A 5 -6.91 -1.33 38.78
CA ALA A 5 -5.47 -1.22 39.02
C ALA A 5 -4.88 -2.48 39.67
N PRO A 6 -3.72 -2.98 39.21
CA PRO A 6 -3.21 -4.31 39.57
C PRO A 6 -2.87 -4.45 41.06
N HIS A 7 -2.39 -3.38 41.70
CA HIS A 7 -1.96 -3.40 43.11
C HIS A 7 -3.09 -3.16 44.13
N VAL A 8 -4.34 -3.00 43.69
CA VAL A 8 -5.49 -2.67 44.56
C VAL A 8 -6.31 -3.91 44.86
N LYS A 9 -6.44 -4.27 46.15
CA LYS A 9 -7.19 -5.45 46.62
C LYS A 9 -8.71 -5.27 46.55
N ASN A 10 -9.22 -4.08 46.89
CA ASN A 10 -10.65 -3.78 46.89
C ASN A 10 -11.02 -2.91 45.68
N LYS A 11 -11.59 -3.54 44.66
CA LYS A 11 -12.01 -2.90 43.41
C LYS A 11 -13.53 -2.71 43.41
N LEU A 12 -14.00 -1.59 42.87
CA LEU A 12 -15.42 -1.37 42.60
C LEU A 12 -15.92 -2.31 41.48
N PRO A 13 -17.22 -2.68 41.49
CA PRO A 13 -17.82 -3.48 40.43
C PRO A 13 -17.76 -2.74 39.07
N PHE A 14 -17.94 -3.51 38.00
CA PHE A 14 -17.95 -3.00 36.63
C PHE A 14 -19.03 -1.91 36.45
N ASP A 15 -18.67 -0.84 35.73
CA ASP A 15 -19.54 0.31 35.45
C ASP A 15 -19.37 0.69 33.97
N SER A 16 -20.46 0.65 33.21
CA SER A 16 -20.46 0.92 31.77
C SER A 16 -20.39 2.41 31.42
N GLN A 17 -20.55 3.31 32.40
CA GLN A 17 -20.55 4.77 32.18
C GLN A 17 -19.17 5.41 32.33
N VAL A 18 -18.14 4.64 32.69
CA VAL A 18 -16.81 5.20 32.94
C VAL A 18 -16.16 5.61 31.60
N ARG A 19 -16.20 6.90 31.28
CA ARG A 19 -15.62 7.47 30.06
C ARG A 19 -14.17 7.92 30.30
N PHE A 20 -13.28 7.51 29.40
CA PHE A 20 -11.88 7.94 29.41
C PHE A 20 -11.52 8.75 28.18
N ALA A 21 -10.68 9.77 28.38
CA ALA A 21 -10.12 10.54 27.29
C ALA A 21 -9.09 9.69 26.54
N ILE A 22 -9.37 9.41 25.27
CA ILE A 22 -8.48 8.74 24.31
C ILE A 22 -7.09 9.39 24.22
N ARG A 23 -6.96 10.68 24.56
CA ARG A 23 -5.65 11.37 24.67
C ARG A 23 -4.72 10.80 25.75
N LYS A 24 -5.13 9.79 26.51
CA LYS A 24 -4.34 9.07 27.52
C LYS A 24 -4.32 7.56 27.28
N ILE A 25 -4.43 7.11 26.03
CA ILE A 25 -4.41 5.67 25.67
C ILE A 25 -3.19 4.95 26.27
N MET A 26 -1.98 5.52 26.20
CA MET A 26 -0.78 4.94 26.81
C MET A 26 -0.94 4.65 28.32
N LEU A 27 -1.54 5.58 29.08
CA LEU A 27 -1.77 5.37 30.51
C LEU A 27 -2.82 4.28 30.78
N LEU A 28 -3.83 4.17 29.91
CA LEU A 28 -4.85 3.14 30.00
C LEU A 28 -4.25 1.76 29.74
N GLU A 29 -3.42 1.64 28.70
CA GLU A 29 -2.65 0.42 28.40
C GLU A 29 -1.75 0.04 29.58
N PHE A 30 -0.92 0.97 30.06
CA PHE A 30 0.00 0.73 31.18
C PHE A 30 -0.73 0.31 32.47
N SER A 31 -1.96 0.80 32.66
CA SER A 31 -2.81 0.43 33.80
C SER A 31 -3.48 -0.94 33.67
N GLN A 32 -3.23 -1.67 32.58
CA GLN A 32 -3.85 -2.96 32.24
C GLN A 32 -5.38 -2.87 32.11
N TYR A 33 -5.86 -1.82 31.43
CA TYR A 33 -7.29 -1.57 31.26
C TYR A 33 -8.00 -2.68 30.48
N LEU A 34 -7.33 -3.24 29.45
CA LEU A 34 -7.89 -4.31 28.63
C LEU A 34 -8.02 -5.62 29.42
N GLU A 35 -6.96 -5.99 30.15
CA GLU A 35 -6.83 -7.27 30.84
C GLU A 35 -7.66 -7.33 32.11
N ASN A 36 -7.78 -6.22 32.85
CA ASN A 36 -8.42 -6.20 34.15
C ASN A 36 -9.82 -5.59 34.15
N TYR A 37 -10.24 -4.89 33.08
CA TYR A 37 -11.53 -4.20 33.04
C TYR A 37 -12.36 -4.48 31.79
N LEU A 38 -11.81 -4.30 30.59
CA LEU A 38 -12.61 -4.44 29.36
C LEU A 38 -12.92 -5.91 29.05
N TRP A 39 -11.92 -6.74 28.79
CA TRP A 39 -12.18 -8.09 28.27
C TRP A 39 -12.89 -9.02 29.28
N PRO A 40 -12.53 -9.06 30.58
CA PRO A 40 -13.20 -9.93 31.54
C PRO A 40 -14.68 -9.60 31.75
N ASN A 41 -15.09 -8.36 31.49
CA ASN A 41 -16.47 -7.89 31.67
C ASN A 41 -17.22 -7.74 30.34
N TYR A 42 -16.63 -8.18 29.23
CA TYR A 42 -17.27 -8.09 27.93
C TYR A 42 -18.36 -9.17 27.79
N THR A 43 -19.60 -8.73 27.61
CA THR A 43 -20.72 -9.60 27.23
C THR A 43 -21.45 -9.01 26.02
N PRO A 44 -22.15 -9.84 25.21
CA PRO A 44 -22.92 -9.35 24.06
C PRO A 44 -23.92 -8.23 24.41
N GLU A 45 -24.51 -8.28 25.60
CA GLU A 45 -25.50 -7.32 26.08
C GLU A 45 -24.87 -5.99 26.51
N ALA A 46 -23.62 -6.02 26.98
CA ALA A 46 -22.85 -4.85 27.34
C ALA A 46 -22.11 -4.20 26.15
N SER A 47 -22.20 -4.83 24.97
CA SER A 47 -21.53 -4.37 23.74
C SER A 47 -22.11 -3.04 23.27
N THR A 48 -21.34 -1.97 23.45
CA THR A 48 -21.65 -0.63 22.91
C THR A 48 -20.54 -0.19 21.98
N ASN A 49 -20.83 0.72 21.04
CA ASN A 49 -19.80 1.24 20.12
C ASN A 49 -18.58 1.79 20.88
N GLY A 50 -18.79 2.54 21.96
CA GLY A 50 -17.71 3.05 22.81
C GLY A 50 -16.87 1.95 23.46
N TYR A 51 -17.48 0.82 23.83
CA TYR A 51 -16.78 -0.35 24.37
C TYR A 51 -15.90 -1.02 23.30
N LEU A 52 -16.45 -1.25 22.11
CA LEU A 52 -15.74 -1.83 20.97
C LEU A 52 -14.53 -0.96 20.59
N MET A 53 -14.75 0.35 20.44
CA MET A 53 -13.69 1.30 20.10
C MET A 53 -12.61 1.34 21.18
N SER A 54 -12.98 1.24 22.46
CA SER A 54 -12.03 1.21 23.58
C SER A 54 -11.14 -0.05 23.52
N ILE A 55 -11.70 -1.23 23.23
CA ILE A 55 -10.91 -2.46 23.02
C ILE A 55 -9.96 -2.28 21.82
N CYS A 56 -10.47 -1.82 20.68
CA CYS A 56 -9.66 -1.60 19.47
C CYS A 56 -8.51 -0.59 19.71
N CYS A 57 -8.76 0.51 20.43
CA CYS A 57 -7.73 1.49 20.74
C CYS A 57 -6.59 0.90 21.59
N ILE A 58 -6.92 0.11 22.61
CA ILE A 58 -5.89 -0.50 23.47
C ILE A 58 -5.14 -1.60 22.72
N VAL A 59 -5.82 -2.39 21.87
CA VAL A 59 -5.14 -3.38 21.03
C VAL A 59 -4.17 -2.70 20.06
N ASN A 60 -4.58 -1.62 19.40
CA ASN A 60 -3.71 -0.86 18.50
C ASN A 60 -2.52 -0.23 19.24
N GLU A 61 -2.75 0.30 20.44
CA GLU A 61 -1.67 0.82 21.29
C GLU A 61 -0.68 -0.27 21.66
N LYS A 62 -1.15 -1.47 22.00
CA LYS A 62 -0.26 -2.60 22.29
C LYS A 62 0.63 -2.96 21.10
N PHE A 63 0.10 -2.89 19.88
CA PHE A 63 0.92 -3.05 18.67
C PHE A 63 1.93 -1.91 18.50
N ARG A 64 1.54 -0.67 18.81
CA ARG A 64 2.42 0.51 18.74
C ARG A 64 3.60 0.41 19.70
N GLU A 65 3.35 -0.04 20.92
CA GLU A 65 4.37 -0.27 21.96
C GLU A 65 5.10 -1.62 21.80
N ASN A 66 4.76 -2.40 20.77
CA ASN A 66 5.33 -3.72 20.49
C ASN A 66 5.21 -4.72 21.67
N VAL A 67 4.04 -4.73 22.33
CA VAL A 67 3.72 -5.66 23.43
C VAL A 67 2.66 -6.69 23.00
N PRO A 68 2.59 -7.87 23.65
CA PRO A 68 1.64 -8.91 23.27
C PRO A 68 0.16 -8.46 23.38
N ALA A 69 -0.50 -8.29 22.24
CA ALA A 69 -1.88 -7.80 22.18
C ALA A 69 -2.96 -8.88 22.41
N TRP A 70 -2.65 -10.14 22.12
CA TRP A 70 -3.67 -11.19 21.98
C TRP A 70 -3.89 -12.08 23.21
N GLU A 71 -3.02 -12.00 24.22
CA GLU A 71 -2.99 -12.95 25.34
C GLU A 71 -4.29 -12.95 26.17
N VAL A 72 -4.94 -11.80 26.30
CA VAL A 72 -6.21 -11.66 27.03
C VAL A 72 -7.36 -12.42 26.34
N PHE A 73 -7.42 -12.36 25.02
CA PHE A 73 -8.44 -13.03 24.21
C PHE A 73 -8.23 -14.54 24.17
N LYS A 74 -6.97 -14.99 24.15
CA LYS A 74 -6.62 -16.42 24.23
C LYS A 74 -7.04 -17.05 25.56
N LYS A 75 -6.94 -16.30 26.67
CA LYS A 75 -7.36 -16.77 28.00
C LYS A 75 -8.88 -16.93 28.13
N ALA A 76 -9.66 -16.05 27.50
CA ALA A 76 -11.11 -16.08 27.52
C ALA A 76 -11.69 -15.88 26.10
N PRO A 77 -11.74 -16.92 25.25
CA PRO A 77 -12.09 -16.79 23.84
C PRO A 77 -13.60 -16.76 23.55
N THR A 78 -14.45 -17.02 24.54
CA THR A 78 -15.89 -17.29 24.39
C THR A 78 -16.63 -16.20 23.62
N HIS A 79 -16.37 -14.93 23.92
CA HIS A 79 -17.09 -13.80 23.33
C HIS A 79 -16.35 -13.15 22.15
N PHE A 80 -15.16 -13.66 21.79
CA PHE A 80 -14.35 -13.10 20.69
C PHE A 80 -15.03 -13.16 19.32
N PRO A 81 -15.70 -14.26 18.91
CA PRO A 81 -16.42 -14.28 17.64
C PRO A 81 -17.51 -13.21 17.54
N HIS A 82 -18.23 -12.95 18.64
CA HIS A 82 -19.25 -11.90 18.68
C HIS A 82 -18.61 -10.51 18.61
N PHE A 83 -17.57 -10.25 19.41
CA PHE A 83 -16.78 -9.01 19.35
C PHE A 83 -16.29 -8.70 17.93
N PHE A 84 -15.66 -9.69 17.27
CA PHE A 84 -15.11 -9.52 15.93
C PHE A 84 -16.19 -9.20 14.89
N LYS A 85 -17.37 -9.83 14.99
CA LYS A 85 -18.53 -9.52 14.15
C LYS A 85 -18.98 -8.07 14.31
N CYS A 86 -19.13 -7.60 15.55
CA CYS A 86 -19.51 -6.22 15.81
C CYS A 86 -18.47 -5.20 15.30
N VAL A 87 -17.18 -5.54 15.36
CA VAL A 87 -16.11 -4.70 14.77
C VAL A 87 -16.25 -4.63 13.25
N MET A 88 -16.46 -5.77 12.56
CA MET A 88 -16.69 -5.78 11.12
C MET A 88 -17.91 -4.94 10.71
N GLU A 89 -19.01 -5.06 11.45
CA GLU A 89 -20.22 -4.24 11.21
C GLU A 89 -19.94 -2.75 11.46
N SER A 90 -19.18 -2.43 12.51
CA SER A 90 -18.76 -1.05 12.81
C SER A 90 -17.89 -0.46 11.69
N CYS A 91 -16.98 -1.25 11.11
CA CYS A 91 -16.15 -0.82 9.98
C CYS A 91 -16.99 -0.44 8.74
N LEU A 92 -18.15 -1.05 8.56
CA LEU A 92 -19.08 -0.73 7.48
C LEU A 92 -20.04 0.42 7.88
N SER A 93 -20.34 0.60 9.15
CA SER A 93 -21.17 1.71 9.66
C SER A 93 -20.50 3.09 9.45
N GLY A 94 -21.26 4.13 9.09
CA GLY A 94 -20.76 5.49 8.79
C GLY A 94 -21.39 6.12 7.54
N GLU A 95 -21.17 7.43 7.31
CA GLU A 95 -21.78 8.27 6.27
C GLU A 95 -22.17 7.51 4.99
N GLN A 96 -23.48 7.24 4.85
CA GLN A 96 -24.10 7.05 3.54
C GLN A 96 -24.07 8.43 2.86
N LEU A 97 -22.93 8.80 2.29
CA LEU A 97 -22.86 9.92 1.36
C LEU A 97 -23.82 9.57 0.23
N GLY A 98 -24.93 10.31 0.17
CA GLY A 98 -25.94 10.26 -0.88
C GLY A 98 -25.39 10.78 -2.19
N LEU A 99 -24.33 10.16 -2.70
CA LEU A 99 -24.04 10.18 -4.11
C LEU A 99 -25.21 9.46 -4.80
N PRO A 100 -25.64 9.91 -6.00
CA PRO A 100 -26.54 9.11 -6.80
C PRO A 100 -25.94 7.71 -6.81
N HIS A 101 -26.77 6.69 -6.62
CA HIS A 101 -26.38 5.30 -6.85
C HIS A 101 -25.58 5.27 -8.15
N ILE A 102 -24.24 5.37 -8.08
CA ILE A 102 -23.39 4.75 -9.06
C ILE A 102 -23.94 3.34 -8.99
N SER A 103 -24.56 2.92 -10.09
CA SER A 103 -25.38 1.72 -10.17
C SER A 103 -24.49 0.49 -10.10
N LEU A 104 -23.50 0.51 -9.20
CA LEU A 104 -22.74 -0.57 -8.63
C LEU A 104 -23.72 -1.36 -7.77
N THR A 105 -24.60 -2.09 -8.47
CA THR A 105 -25.49 -3.09 -7.91
C THR A 105 -24.74 -3.96 -6.88
N PRO A 106 -25.46 -4.60 -5.95
CA PRO A 106 -24.88 -5.46 -4.92
C PRO A 106 -23.96 -6.59 -5.45
N ASP A 107 -23.92 -6.82 -6.77
CA ASP A 107 -23.23 -7.90 -7.46
C ASP A 107 -21.72 -7.66 -7.72
N PHE A 108 -21.13 -6.59 -7.18
CA PHE A 108 -19.68 -6.37 -7.25
C PHE A 108 -18.85 -7.43 -6.50
N VAL A 109 -19.50 -8.31 -5.74
CA VAL A 109 -18.84 -9.39 -4.98
C VAL A 109 -18.29 -10.48 -5.90
N PHE A 110 -18.87 -10.63 -7.09
CA PHE A 110 -18.31 -11.34 -8.22
C PHE A 110 -19.24 -11.00 -9.36
N ILE A 111 -18.75 -10.33 -10.42
CA ILE A 111 -19.49 -10.38 -11.68
C ILE A 111 -19.66 -11.88 -11.94
N GLN A 112 -20.90 -12.37 -11.97
CA GLN A 112 -21.16 -13.81 -12.02
C GLN A 112 -20.44 -14.45 -13.23
N THR A 113 -20.26 -13.66 -14.29
CA THR A 113 -19.46 -14.00 -15.47
C THR A 113 -17.96 -14.16 -15.14
N ARG A 114 -17.36 -13.31 -14.29
CA ARG A 114 -15.97 -13.45 -13.85
C ARG A 114 -15.76 -14.68 -12.99
N LEU A 115 -16.67 -14.98 -12.06
CA LEU A 115 -16.60 -16.21 -11.27
C LEU A 115 -16.59 -17.44 -12.19
N GLN A 116 -17.52 -17.48 -13.15
CA GLN A 116 -17.59 -18.56 -14.12
C GLN A 116 -16.33 -18.69 -14.96
N GLN A 117 -15.69 -17.57 -15.34
CA GLN A 117 -14.41 -17.59 -16.04
C GLN A 117 -13.31 -18.21 -15.19
N GLU A 118 -13.18 -17.84 -13.91
CA GLU A 118 -12.15 -18.42 -13.03
C GLU A 118 -12.40 -19.92 -12.78
N LEU A 119 -13.66 -20.34 -12.63
CA LEU A 119 -14.02 -21.75 -12.51
C LEU A 119 -13.74 -22.54 -13.80
N LYS A 120 -13.89 -21.93 -14.98
CA LYS A 120 -13.49 -22.53 -16.26
C LYS A 120 -11.97 -22.68 -16.37
N LYS A 121 -11.19 -21.69 -15.92
CA LYS A 121 -9.71 -21.74 -15.91
C LYS A 121 -9.20 -22.87 -15.01
N VAL A 122 -9.82 -23.07 -13.85
CA VAL A 122 -9.44 -24.13 -12.91
C VAL A 122 -10.63 -25.06 -12.63
N PRO A 123 -10.89 -26.07 -13.48
CA PRO A 123 -12.07 -26.95 -13.35
C PRO A 123 -12.17 -27.70 -12.01
N LYS A 124 -11.04 -27.90 -11.31
CA LYS A 124 -11.03 -28.50 -9.96
C LYS A 124 -11.81 -27.66 -8.95
N LEU A 125 -11.76 -26.33 -9.05
CA LEU A 125 -12.48 -25.41 -8.15
C LEU A 125 -14.00 -25.52 -8.30
N GLN A 126 -14.50 -25.92 -9.48
CA GLN A 126 -15.93 -26.11 -9.72
C GLN A 126 -16.56 -27.12 -8.74
N LYS A 127 -15.84 -28.21 -8.41
CA LYS A 127 -16.32 -29.22 -7.47
C LYS A 127 -16.47 -28.65 -6.06
N PHE A 128 -15.48 -27.88 -5.60
CA PHE A 128 -15.51 -27.21 -4.31
C PHE A 128 -16.59 -26.12 -4.24
N TRP A 129 -16.74 -25.33 -5.31
CA TRP A 129 -17.80 -24.33 -5.42
C TRP A 129 -19.20 -24.97 -5.28
N ASN A 130 -19.44 -26.07 -5.99
CA ASN A 130 -20.71 -26.80 -5.91
C ASN A 130 -20.96 -27.38 -4.50
N LEU A 131 -19.91 -27.81 -3.79
CA LEU A 131 -20.00 -28.27 -2.40
C LEU A 131 -20.38 -27.12 -1.45
N ILE A 132 -19.73 -25.96 -1.59
CA ILE A 132 -20.05 -24.76 -0.80
C ILE A 132 -21.50 -24.35 -1.01
N LYS A 133 -21.96 -24.36 -2.27
CA LYS A 133 -23.36 -24.04 -2.61
C LYS A 133 -24.34 -25.00 -1.93
N LYS A 134 -24.09 -26.31 -2.03
CA LYS A 134 -24.92 -27.34 -1.36
C LYS A 134 -24.94 -27.21 0.16
N ASN A 135 -23.83 -26.80 0.77
CA ASN A 135 -23.78 -26.58 2.22
C ASN A 135 -24.55 -25.31 2.61
N TYR A 136 -24.50 -24.27 1.78
CA TYR A 136 -25.22 -23.02 2.00
C TYR A 136 -26.74 -23.20 1.90
N GLU A 137 -27.23 -24.03 0.98
CA GLU A 137 -28.66 -24.37 0.84
C GLU A 137 -29.22 -25.12 2.07
N LYS A 138 -28.37 -25.69 2.93
CA LYS A 138 -28.75 -26.43 4.14
C LYS A 138 -28.70 -25.60 5.42
N MET A 139 -28.21 -24.36 5.38
CA MET A 139 -28.07 -23.50 6.55
C MET A 139 -29.39 -22.83 6.92
N GLU A 140 -29.57 -22.50 8.20
CA GLU A 140 -30.70 -21.71 8.65
C GLU A 140 -30.64 -20.28 8.05
N PRO A 141 -31.80 -19.59 7.89
CA PRO A 141 -31.83 -18.26 7.27
C PRO A 141 -30.94 -17.22 7.98
N GLN A 142 -30.87 -17.27 9.32
CA GLN A 142 -30.07 -16.34 10.13
C GLN A 142 -28.57 -16.54 9.91
N ASP A 143 -28.11 -17.80 9.90
CA ASP A 143 -26.72 -18.16 9.63
C ASP A 143 -26.33 -17.87 8.18
N THR A 144 -27.28 -18.03 7.25
CA THR A 144 -27.11 -17.74 5.84
C THR A 144 -26.86 -16.25 5.62
N GLU A 145 -27.65 -15.38 6.26
CA GLU A 145 -27.46 -13.93 6.20
C GLU A 145 -26.12 -13.52 6.81
N GLN A 146 -25.76 -14.10 7.96
CA GLN A 146 -24.49 -13.84 8.61
C GLN A 146 -23.30 -14.23 7.72
N ALA A 147 -23.32 -15.44 7.16
CA ALA A 147 -22.29 -15.90 6.25
C ALA A 147 -22.24 -15.05 4.97
N LYS A 148 -23.37 -14.50 4.51
CA LYS A 148 -23.41 -13.55 3.39
C LYS A 148 -22.67 -12.25 3.76
N LYS A 149 -22.94 -11.68 4.94
CA LYS A 149 -22.26 -10.46 5.43
C LYS A 149 -20.75 -10.67 5.51
N GLU A 150 -20.30 -11.80 6.07
CA GLU A 150 -18.88 -12.12 6.19
C GLU A 150 -18.20 -12.29 4.82
N ARG A 151 -18.83 -13.00 3.88
CA ARG A 151 -18.29 -13.19 2.51
C ARG A 151 -18.24 -11.91 1.69
N THR A 152 -19.15 -10.97 1.95
CA THR A 152 -19.27 -9.72 1.21
C THR A 152 -18.56 -8.54 1.91
N PHE A 153 -17.97 -8.77 3.08
CA PHE A 153 -17.35 -7.74 3.92
C PHE A 153 -16.27 -6.97 3.16
N LEU A 154 -15.26 -7.65 2.59
CA LEU A 154 -14.15 -7.01 1.89
C LEU A 154 -14.64 -6.20 0.67
N ALA A 155 -15.53 -6.77 -0.14
CA ALA A 155 -16.10 -6.07 -1.29
C ALA A 155 -16.90 -4.83 -0.86
N SER A 156 -17.65 -4.92 0.23
CA SER A 156 -18.39 -3.79 0.80
C SER A 156 -17.45 -2.72 1.38
N LEU A 157 -16.33 -3.14 1.97
CA LEU A 157 -15.30 -2.24 2.48
C LEU A 157 -14.59 -1.50 1.34
N ILE A 158 -14.27 -2.18 0.23
CA ILE A 158 -13.73 -1.55 -1.00
C ILE A 158 -14.72 -0.52 -1.55
N LYS A 159 -16.03 -0.85 -1.60
CA LYS A 159 -17.06 0.12 -2.03
C LYS A 159 -17.07 1.36 -1.13
N LYS A 160 -17.02 1.17 0.18
CA LYS A 160 -16.94 2.29 1.14
C LYS A 160 -15.68 3.13 0.91
N PHE A 161 -14.54 2.49 0.68
CA PHE A 161 -13.29 3.17 0.35
C PHE A 161 -13.41 4.03 -0.91
N LEU A 162 -13.97 3.50 -1.99
CA LEU A 162 -14.18 4.26 -3.23
C LEU A 162 -15.09 5.47 -3.01
N VAL A 163 -16.16 5.33 -2.22
CA VAL A 163 -17.05 6.46 -1.88
C VAL A 163 -16.30 7.55 -1.10
N VAL A 164 -15.49 7.17 -0.11
CA VAL A 164 -14.67 8.14 0.65
C VAL A 164 -13.65 8.82 -0.25
N LEU A 165 -12.96 8.05 -1.11
CA LEU A 165 -11.96 8.57 -2.04
C LEU A 165 -12.56 9.59 -3.02
N MET A 166 -13.71 9.25 -3.64
CA MET A 166 -14.41 10.14 -4.58
C MET A 166 -14.99 11.39 -3.90
N SER A 167 -15.12 11.39 -2.57
CA SER A 167 -15.56 12.56 -1.81
C SER A 167 -14.45 13.58 -1.54
N ILE A 168 -13.19 13.27 -1.90
CA ILE A 168 -12.04 14.17 -1.72
C ILE A 168 -11.95 15.08 -2.96
N PRO A 169 -12.02 16.42 -2.80
CA PRO A 169 -11.95 17.35 -3.92
C PRO A 169 -10.54 17.40 -4.51
N ALA A 170 -10.43 17.63 -5.83
CA ALA A 170 -9.15 17.76 -6.53
C ALA A 170 -8.35 19.01 -6.12
N ALA A 171 -9.02 20.07 -5.66
CA ALA A 171 -8.42 21.28 -5.14
C ALA A 171 -9.26 21.87 -4.00
N GLY A 172 -8.61 22.48 -3.01
CA GLY A 172 -9.27 23.14 -1.88
C GLY A 172 -8.90 22.55 -0.52
N THR A 173 -9.75 22.81 0.49
CA THR A 173 -9.56 22.31 1.85
C THR A 173 -9.91 20.82 1.94
N ILE A 174 -8.95 20.01 2.37
CA ILE A 174 -9.11 18.56 2.48
C ILE A 174 -9.23 18.17 3.96
N SER A 175 -10.17 17.28 4.28
CA SER A 175 -10.24 16.67 5.61
C SER A 175 -9.14 15.62 5.75
N MET A 176 -8.23 15.83 6.70
CA MET A 176 -7.16 14.88 7.00
C MET A 176 -7.69 13.51 7.45
N GLU A 177 -8.87 13.45 8.07
CA GLU A 177 -9.49 12.18 8.49
C GLU A 177 -9.77 11.27 7.28
N LYS A 178 -10.21 11.85 6.15
CA LYS A 178 -10.47 11.10 4.91
C LYS A 178 -9.17 10.62 4.27
N VAL A 179 -8.12 11.45 4.32
CA VAL A 179 -6.79 11.11 3.82
C VAL A 179 -6.22 9.94 4.62
N HIS A 180 -6.19 10.04 5.96
CA HIS A 180 -5.70 8.97 6.83
C HIS A 180 -6.51 7.68 6.70
N TYR A 181 -7.83 7.76 6.50
CA TYR A 181 -8.64 6.59 6.19
C TYR A 181 -8.19 5.91 4.89
N CYS A 182 -7.95 6.68 3.83
CA CYS A 182 -7.48 6.14 2.56
C CYS A 182 -6.08 5.52 2.68
N GLU A 183 -5.16 6.20 3.38
CA GLU A 183 -3.81 5.71 3.67
C GLU A 183 -3.84 4.34 4.39
N ARG A 184 -4.62 4.24 5.48
CA ARG A 184 -4.79 3.00 6.24
C ARG A 184 -5.51 1.90 5.46
N PHE A 185 -6.43 2.26 4.57
CA PHE A 185 -7.08 1.29 3.70
C PHE A 185 -6.09 0.68 2.70
N ILE A 186 -5.21 1.49 2.09
CA ILE A 186 -4.17 0.98 1.19
C ILE A 186 -3.16 0.12 1.96
N GLU A 187 -2.76 0.52 3.18
CA GLU A 187 -1.93 -0.31 4.05
C GLU A 187 -2.58 -1.69 4.29
N PHE A 188 -3.87 -1.71 4.62
CA PHE A 188 -4.63 -2.96 4.80
C PHE A 188 -4.67 -3.82 3.53
N MET A 189 -4.87 -3.20 2.35
CA MET A 189 -4.88 -3.92 1.07
C MET A 189 -3.50 -4.51 0.74
N ILE A 190 -2.41 -3.78 1.01
CA ILE A 190 -1.04 -4.28 0.81
C ILE A 190 -0.79 -5.50 1.71
N ASP A 191 -1.13 -5.40 3.00
CA ASP A 191 -0.95 -6.50 3.95
C ASP A 191 -1.80 -7.73 3.59
N LEU A 192 -3.01 -7.50 3.04
CA LEU A 192 -3.89 -8.56 2.58
C LEU A 192 -3.32 -9.31 1.38
N GLU A 193 -2.86 -8.60 0.35
CA GLU A 193 -2.30 -9.18 -0.89
C GLU A 193 -0.98 -9.94 -0.66
N VAL A 194 -0.20 -9.48 0.31
CA VAL A 194 1.08 -10.08 0.70
C VAL A 194 0.93 -11.40 1.48
N SER A 195 -0.22 -11.63 2.08
CA SER A 195 -0.50 -12.90 2.76
C SER A 195 -0.89 -13.96 1.73
N TRP A 196 -0.05 -15.00 1.58
CA TRP A 196 -0.20 -16.11 0.63
C TRP A 196 -1.64 -16.67 0.48
N HIS A 197 -2.41 -16.66 1.56
CA HIS A 197 -3.77 -17.20 1.58
C HIS A 197 -4.76 -16.35 0.78
N SER A 198 -4.48 -15.06 0.57
CA SER A 198 -5.31 -14.14 -0.21
C SER A 198 -4.89 -14.06 -1.68
N SER A 199 -3.59 -14.20 -1.98
CA SER A 199 -3.04 -14.03 -3.32
C SER A 199 -3.53 -15.11 -4.32
N ILE A 200 -3.94 -16.29 -3.81
CA ILE A 200 -4.55 -17.37 -4.60
C ILE A 200 -5.85 -16.92 -5.29
N CYS A 201 -6.54 -15.90 -4.77
CA CYS A 201 -7.76 -15.35 -5.37
C CYS A 201 -7.50 -14.15 -6.32
N SER A 202 -6.39 -13.42 -6.18
CA SER A 202 -6.12 -12.19 -6.95
C SER A 202 -5.33 -12.43 -8.25
N ASP A 203 -4.55 -13.51 -8.33
CA ASP A 203 -3.72 -13.84 -9.50
C ASP A 203 -4.48 -14.53 -10.64
N ALA A 204 -5.54 -13.87 -11.11
CA ALA A 204 -6.10 -14.14 -12.43
C ALA A 204 -5.21 -13.50 -13.50
N ALA A 205 -4.15 -14.21 -13.87
CA ALA A 205 -3.27 -14.06 -15.04
C ALA A 205 -3.33 -12.68 -15.72
N PHE A 206 -2.36 -11.82 -15.41
CA PHE A 206 -2.12 -10.56 -16.11
C PHE A 206 -1.32 -10.84 -17.40
N GLY A 207 -1.88 -10.44 -18.54
CA GLY A 207 -1.25 -10.56 -19.85
C GLY A 207 -2.31 -10.67 -20.94
N PHE A 208 -2.17 -9.87 -22.00
CA PHE A 208 -3.06 -9.93 -23.17
C PHE A 208 -3.01 -11.33 -23.78
N SER A 209 -4.08 -12.10 -23.64
CA SER A 209 -4.10 -13.46 -24.16
C SER A 209 -4.45 -13.45 -25.64
N HIS A 210 -3.98 -14.44 -26.39
CA HIS A 210 -4.38 -14.63 -27.79
C HIS A 210 -5.92 -14.78 -27.92
N TYR A 211 -6.61 -15.16 -26.84
CA TYR A 211 -8.06 -15.21 -26.72
C TYR A 211 -8.73 -13.83 -26.75
N ASP A 212 -8.11 -12.80 -26.17
CA ASP A 212 -8.67 -11.45 -26.11
C ASP A 212 -8.64 -10.78 -27.51
N LYS A 213 -7.67 -11.16 -28.37
CA LYS A 213 -7.64 -10.69 -29.78
C LYS A 213 -8.76 -11.32 -30.61
N ARG A 214 -9.08 -12.59 -30.34
CA ARG A 214 -10.19 -13.30 -31.03
C ARG A 214 -11.53 -12.66 -30.69
N ALA A 215 -11.70 -12.25 -29.43
CA ALA A 215 -12.88 -11.52 -28.98
C ALA A 215 -13.05 -10.17 -29.70
N ALA A 216 -11.96 -9.40 -29.78
CA ALA A 216 -11.94 -8.13 -30.50
C ALA A 216 -12.33 -8.32 -31.98
N PHE A 217 -11.74 -9.31 -32.66
CA PHE A 217 -12.04 -9.61 -34.07
C PHE A 217 -13.49 -10.04 -34.30
N ALA A 218 -14.07 -10.85 -33.40
CA ALA A 218 -15.38 -11.43 -33.61
C ALA A 218 -16.54 -10.45 -33.35
N HIS A 219 -16.40 -9.55 -32.38
CA HIS A 219 -17.50 -8.73 -31.89
C HIS A 219 -17.34 -7.23 -32.17
N PHE A 220 -16.14 -6.76 -32.52
CA PHE A 220 -15.83 -5.34 -32.65
C PHE A 220 -15.07 -5.04 -33.95
N PRO A 221 -15.79 -4.71 -35.05
CA PRO A 221 -15.17 -4.40 -36.34
C PRO A 221 -14.16 -3.24 -36.26
N GLU A 222 -14.40 -2.29 -35.37
CA GLU A 222 -13.52 -1.13 -35.08
C GLU A 222 -12.13 -1.54 -34.54
N LEU A 223 -12.00 -2.75 -34.01
CA LEU A 223 -10.76 -3.30 -33.45
C LEU A 223 -10.11 -4.37 -34.33
N ASN A 224 -10.54 -4.52 -35.59
CA ASN A 224 -9.98 -5.52 -36.50
C ASN A 224 -8.47 -5.31 -36.74
N ASP A 225 -8.04 -4.08 -36.98
CA ASP A 225 -6.61 -3.77 -37.18
C ASP A 225 -5.77 -4.11 -35.95
N PHE A 226 -6.33 -3.87 -34.76
CA PHE A 226 -5.72 -4.24 -33.49
C PHE A 226 -5.64 -5.78 -33.33
N ALA A 227 -6.71 -6.49 -33.66
CA ALA A 227 -6.79 -7.95 -33.54
C ALA A 227 -5.85 -8.69 -34.50
N LEU A 228 -5.62 -8.11 -35.69
CA LEU A 228 -4.73 -8.66 -36.73
C LEU A 228 -3.25 -8.29 -36.53
N SER A 229 -2.96 -7.29 -35.71
CA SER A 229 -1.59 -6.86 -35.42
C SER A 229 -0.85 -7.85 -34.51
N ASN A 230 0.48 -7.90 -34.63
CA ASN A 230 1.31 -8.74 -33.74
C ASN A 230 1.20 -8.25 -32.27
N VAL A 231 1.53 -9.10 -31.29
CA VAL A 231 1.41 -8.73 -29.87
C VAL A 231 2.37 -7.58 -29.51
N ALA A 232 3.61 -7.63 -29.98
CA ALA A 232 4.65 -6.64 -29.64
C ALA A 232 4.41 -5.23 -30.20
N ALA A 233 3.53 -5.05 -31.20
CA ALA A 233 3.16 -3.74 -31.72
C ALA A 233 2.01 -3.10 -30.94
N VAL A 234 1.25 -3.90 -30.17
CA VAL A 234 0.01 -3.45 -29.53
C VAL A 234 0.01 -3.57 -28.01
N ASP A 235 1.05 -4.12 -27.40
CA ASP A 235 1.16 -4.32 -25.95
C ASP A 235 1.75 -3.12 -25.20
N THR A 236 2.17 -2.06 -25.90
CA THR A 236 2.67 -0.83 -25.27
C THR A 236 1.52 0.10 -24.89
N ARG A 237 1.69 0.86 -23.80
CA ARG A 237 0.70 1.84 -23.33
C ARG A 237 0.31 2.85 -24.41
N GLU A 238 1.29 3.32 -25.17
CA GLU A 238 1.09 4.26 -26.29
C GLU A 238 0.25 3.64 -27.42
N SER A 239 0.57 2.41 -27.84
CA SER A 239 -0.20 1.71 -28.87
C SER A 239 -1.62 1.40 -28.40
N LEU A 240 -1.79 0.91 -27.18
CA LEU A 240 -3.11 0.62 -26.60
C LEU A 240 -3.97 1.89 -26.54
N THR A 241 -3.39 3.00 -26.08
CA THR A 241 -4.08 4.30 -26.02
C THR A 241 -4.48 4.78 -27.41
N LYS A 242 -3.63 4.57 -28.43
CA LYS A 242 -3.94 4.90 -29.82
C LYS A 242 -5.10 4.05 -30.37
N HIS A 243 -5.10 2.74 -30.11
CA HIS A 243 -6.16 1.85 -30.62
C HIS A 243 -7.49 2.03 -29.89
N PHE A 244 -7.49 2.09 -28.56
CA PHE A 244 -8.71 2.21 -27.76
C PHE A 244 -9.21 3.66 -27.63
N GLY A 245 -8.35 4.66 -27.78
CA GLY A 245 -8.70 6.07 -27.57
C GLY A 245 -9.71 6.63 -28.57
N HIS A 246 -9.74 6.10 -29.80
CA HIS A 246 -10.70 6.49 -30.83
C HIS A 246 -12.12 5.91 -30.60
N LEU A 247 -12.25 4.90 -29.73
CA LEU A 247 -13.53 4.23 -29.50
C LEU A 247 -14.49 5.08 -28.66
N SER A 248 -15.79 4.82 -28.85
CA SER A 248 -16.84 5.42 -28.03
C SER A 248 -16.84 4.84 -26.60
N PRO A 249 -17.32 5.59 -25.59
CA PRO A 249 -17.46 5.07 -24.23
C PRO A 249 -18.30 3.78 -24.15
N ASN A 250 -19.37 3.69 -24.95
CA ASN A 250 -20.23 2.50 -25.01
C ASN A 250 -19.50 1.30 -25.61
N THR A 251 -18.68 1.52 -26.66
CA THR A 251 -17.83 0.47 -27.22
C THR A 251 -16.80 -0.02 -26.19
N LEU A 252 -16.13 0.89 -25.49
CA LEU A 252 -15.17 0.55 -24.43
C LEU A 252 -15.82 -0.24 -23.29
N HIS A 253 -17.03 0.14 -22.88
CA HIS A 253 -17.80 -0.60 -21.89
C HIS A 253 -18.11 -2.02 -22.38
N ARG A 254 -18.62 -2.17 -23.61
CA ARG A 254 -18.93 -3.48 -24.20
C ARG A 254 -17.70 -4.38 -24.29
N VAL A 255 -16.53 -3.83 -24.64
CA VAL A 255 -15.27 -4.57 -24.64
C VAL A 255 -14.91 -5.03 -23.22
N SER A 256 -14.96 -4.14 -22.23
CA SER A 256 -14.72 -4.46 -20.82
C SER A 256 -15.70 -5.50 -20.26
N ALA A 257 -16.97 -5.45 -20.67
CA ALA A 257 -17.99 -6.42 -20.29
C ALA A 257 -17.70 -7.81 -20.87
N TYR A 258 -17.29 -7.87 -22.13
CA TYR A 258 -16.88 -9.13 -22.77
C TYR A 258 -15.69 -9.79 -22.05
N LEU A 259 -14.74 -8.97 -21.58
CA LEU A 259 -13.60 -9.43 -20.77
C LEU A 259 -13.97 -9.74 -19.31
N CYS A 260 -15.27 -9.67 -18.96
CA CYS A 260 -15.80 -9.85 -17.61
C CYS A 260 -15.13 -8.93 -16.56
N LEU A 261 -14.82 -7.70 -16.98
CA LEU A 261 -14.32 -6.63 -16.12
C LEU A 261 -15.46 -5.73 -15.63
N LEU A 262 -16.52 -5.60 -16.42
CA LEU A 262 -17.73 -4.83 -16.12
C LEU A 262 -18.99 -5.68 -16.37
N PRO A 263 -20.15 -5.30 -15.79
CA PRO A 263 -21.44 -5.88 -16.18
C PRO A 263 -21.76 -5.60 -17.64
N GLU A 264 -22.69 -6.37 -18.21
CA GLU A 264 -23.19 -6.13 -19.57
C GLU A 264 -23.96 -4.81 -19.64
N LEU A 265 -23.71 -4.04 -20.71
CA LEU A 265 -24.43 -2.80 -20.99
C LEU A 265 -25.72 -3.14 -21.75
N PRO A 266 -26.92 -2.84 -21.19
CA PRO A 266 -28.19 -3.07 -21.88
C PRO A 266 -28.27 -2.32 -23.21
N ASP A 267 -28.98 -2.88 -24.18
CA ASP A 267 -29.17 -2.24 -25.47
C ASP A 267 -30.01 -0.95 -25.33
N GLY A 268 -29.41 0.18 -25.74
CA GLY A 268 -30.06 1.49 -25.70
C GLY A 268 -29.74 2.35 -24.47
N GLU A 269 -28.97 1.83 -23.51
CA GLU A 269 -28.46 2.62 -22.38
C GLU A 269 -27.02 3.08 -22.62
N ASP A 270 -26.71 4.30 -22.16
CA ASP A 270 -25.35 4.83 -22.15
C ASP A 270 -24.59 4.39 -20.90
N THR A 271 -23.28 4.24 -21.04
CA THR A 271 -22.41 3.92 -19.90
C THR A 271 -22.46 5.00 -18.81
N SER A 272 -22.53 4.56 -17.55
CA SER A 272 -22.40 5.43 -16.38
C SER A 272 -20.94 5.77 -16.02
N TYR A 273 -19.98 5.09 -16.66
CA TYR A 273 -18.55 5.26 -16.42
C TYR A 273 -17.92 6.27 -17.37
N ASP A 274 -16.99 7.07 -16.83
CA ASP A 274 -16.19 8.01 -17.59
C ASP A 274 -15.31 7.31 -18.63
N LYS A 275 -15.15 7.95 -19.79
CA LYS A 275 -14.31 7.43 -20.88
C LYS A 275 -12.86 7.19 -20.42
N GLU A 276 -12.32 8.09 -19.62
CA GLU A 276 -10.95 8.00 -19.10
C GLU A 276 -10.77 6.77 -18.21
N PHE A 277 -11.75 6.47 -17.34
CA PHE A 277 -11.73 5.28 -16.51
C PHE A 277 -11.79 3.99 -17.35
N LEU A 278 -12.70 3.93 -18.33
CA LEU A 278 -12.83 2.75 -19.19
C LEU A 278 -11.58 2.51 -20.04
N LEU A 279 -10.96 3.58 -20.53
CA LEU A 279 -9.71 3.52 -21.26
C LEU A 279 -8.58 3.04 -20.34
N GLU A 280 -8.44 3.61 -19.14
CA GLU A 280 -7.41 3.21 -18.19
C GLU A 280 -7.56 1.76 -17.73
N LEU A 281 -8.81 1.29 -17.53
CA LEU A 281 -9.11 -0.09 -17.19
C LEU A 281 -8.60 -1.06 -18.26
N LEU A 282 -8.82 -0.76 -19.53
CA LEU A 282 -8.35 -1.60 -20.63
C LEU A 282 -6.83 -1.47 -20.83
N VAL A 283 -6.27 -0.27 -20.74
CA VAL A 283 -4.84 -0.04 -20.96
C VAL A 283 -4.00 -0.67 -19.84
N SER A 284 -4.27 -0.36 -18.57
CA SER A 284 -3.50 -0.87 -17.41
C SER A 284 -3.55 -2.40 -17.23
N ARG A 285 -4.61 -3.04 -17.73
CA ARG A 285 -4.77 -4.50 -17.71
C ARG A 285 -3.89 -5.20 -18.73
N HIS A 286 -3.64 -4.54 -19.86
CA HIS A 286 -3.06 -5.13 -21.06
C HIS A 286 -1.67 -4.62 -21.42
N GLU A 287 -1.24 -3.51 -20.82
CA GLU A 287 0.09 -2.97 -21.05
C GLU A 287 1.19 -3.94 -20.60
N ARG A 288 2.28 -3.96 -21.37
CA ARG A 288 3.47 -4.73 -21.04
C ARG A 288 4.07 -4.22 -19.74
N ARG A 289 4.18 -5.11 -18.75
CA ARG A 289 4.83 -4.83 -17.46
C ARG A 289 6.30 -5.22 -17.51
N ILE A 290 7.15 -4.37 -16.95
CA ILE A 290 8.55 -4.70 -16.70
C ILE A 290 8.63 -5.76 -15.60
N SER A 291 9.65 -6.62 -15.67
CA SER A 291 9.85 -7.63 -14.63
C SER A 291 10.32 -6.98 -13.32
N GLN A 292 10.03 -7.61 -12.18
CA GLN A 292 10.48 -7.12 -10.87
C GLN A 292 12.02 -7.02 -10.79
N ILE A 293 12.73 -7.94 -11.44
CA ILE A 293 14.20 -7.93 -11.52
C ILE A 293 14.69 -6.73 -12.33
N GLU A 294 14.07 -6.45 -13.46
CA GLU A 294 14.45 -5.31 -14.31
C GLU A 294 14.20 -3.98 -13.58
N GLN A 295 13.07 -3.87 -12.87
CA GLN A 295 12.77 -2.71 -12.02
C GLN A 295 13.82 -2.53 -10.91
N LEU A 296 14.22 -3.63 -10.25
CA LEU A 296 15.28 -3.61 -9.23
C LEU A 296 16.62 -3.16 -9.83
N ASN A 297 17.00 -3.68 -11.00
CA ASN A 297 18.25 -3.31 -11.66
C ASN A 297 18.29 -1.84 -12.09
N GLN A 298 17.14 -1.24 -12.40
CA GLN A 298 17.04 0.18 -12.72
C GLN A 298 17.21 1.08 -11.49
N MET A 299 16.92 0.60 -10.28
CA MET A 299 16.93 1.42 -9.06
C MET A 299 18.35 1.92 -8.72
N PRO A 300 18.56 3.23 -8.45
CA PRO A 300 19.84 3.74 -7.94
C PRO A 300 20.15 3.18 -6.54
N LEU A 301 21.42 2.88 -6.29
CA LEU A 301 21.86 2.38 -4.98
C LEU A 301 21.94 3.51 -3.94
N TYR A 302 22.36 4.70 -4.36
CA TYR A 302 22.50 5.86 -3.49
C TYR A 302 21.23 6.72 -3.46
N PRO A 303 20.85 7.26 -2.29
CA PRO A 303 19.68 8.12 -2.17
C PRO A 303 19.97 9.51 -2.77
N THR A 304 18.90 10.18 -3.21
CA THR A 304 18.91 11.57 -3.71
C THR A 304 18.23 12.49 -2.70
N GLU A 305 18.33 13.80 -2.89
CA GLU A 305 17.63 14.81 -2.08
C GLU A 305 16.13 14.54 -1.92
N LYS A 306 15.50 13.99 -2.96
CA LYS A 306 14.07 13.67 -2.95
C LYS A 306 13.74 12.55 -1.96
N ILE A 307 14.68 11.64 -1.70
CA ILE A 307 14.50 10.48 -0.82
C ILE A 307 14.97 10.82 0.60
N ILE A 308 16.11 11.49 0.74
CA ILE A 308 16.76 11.78 2.03
C ILE A 308 15.81 12.55 2.96
N TRP A 309 15.05 13.50 2.42
CA TRP A 309 14.17 14.38 3.20
C TRP A 309 12.69 13.97 3.17
N ASP A 310 12.33 12.88 2.49
CA ASP A 310 10.96 12.37 2.48
C ASP A 310 10.65 11.56 3.75
N GLN A 311 9.86 12.15 4.64
CA GLN A 311 9.52 11.58 5.95
C GLN A 311 8.56 10.37 5.86
N ASN A 312 7.92 10.14 4.71
CA ASN A 312 7.01 9.00 4.53
C ASN A 312 7.76 7.67 4.34
N ILE A 313 9.01 7.75 3.87
CA ILE A 313 9.90 6.61 3.61
C ILE A 313 11.16 6.62 4.49
N VAL A 314 11.62 7.79 4.91
CA VAL A 314 12.74 7.96 5.85
C VAL A 314 12.22 8.73 7.07
N PRO A 315 11.54 8.05 8.01
CA PRO A 315 10.98 8.68 9.20
C PRO A 315 12.09 9.18 10.12
N THR A 316 11.77 10.20 10.93
CA THR A 316 12.66 10.65 12.01
C THR A 316 12.50 9.78 13.26
N GLU A 317 13.48 9.83 14.17
CA GLU A 317 13.37 9.23 15.52
C GLU A 317 12.09 9.64 16.29
N TYR A 318 11.52 10.81 16.01
CA TYR A 318 10.30 11.32 16.65
C TYR A 318 9.00 10.74 16.08
N TYR A 319 9.07 9.73 15.22
CA TYR A 319 7.87 9.13 14.65
C TYR A 319 7.02 8.45 15.73
N SER A 320 5.78 8.93 15.90
CA SER A 320 4.88 8.52 16.99
C SER A 320 4.15 7.20 16.75
N GLY A 321 4.25 6.60 15.56
CA GLY A 321 3.48 5.41 15.19
C GLY A 321 2.01 5.65 14.88
N GLU A 322 1.52 6.90 14.91
CA GLU A 322 0.11 7.24 14.65
C GLU A 322 -0.26 7.20 13.16
N GLY A 323 0.67 7.59 12.29
CA GLY A 323 0.54 7.47 10.83
C GLY A 323 0.87 6.06 10.32
N CYS A 324 0.69 5.84 9.03
CA CYS A 324 1.34 4.72 8.34
C CYS A 324 2.52 5.24 7.53
N LEU A 325 3.51 4.38 7.31
CA LEU A 325 4.67 4.68 6.46
C LEU A 325 4.63 3.79 5.22
N ALA A 326 5.20 4.28 4.11
CA ALA A 326 5.33 3.51 2.88
C ALA A 326 6.53 2.53 2.96
N LEU A 327 6.55 1.71 4.03
CA LEU A 327 7.63 0.80 4.36
C LEU A 327 7.18 -0.66 4.29
N PRO A 328 8.02 -1.56 3.76
CA PRO A 328 7.72 -2.99 3.82
C PRO A 328 7.72 -3.50 5.26
N LYS A 329 6.81 -4.41 5.59
CA LYS A 329 6.76 -5.07 6.90
C LYS A 329 7.43 -6.45 6.84
N LEU A 330 8.23 -6.75 7.87
CA LEU A 330 8.82 -8.07 8.08
C LEU A 330 7.94 -8.87 9.05
N ASN A 331 7.25 -9.88 8.51
CA ASN A 331 6.41 -10.81 9.26
C ASN A 331 6.96 -12.24 9.12
N LEU A 332 6.16 -13.23 9.53
CA LEU A 332 6.55 -14.65 9.49
C LEU A 332 6.57 -15.25 8.07
N GLN A 333 5.83 -14.66 7.12
CA GLN A 333 5.62 -15.22 5.79
C GLN A 333 5.96 -14.19 4.70
N PHE A 334 6.51 -14.68 3.59
CA PHE A 334 6.92 -13.92 2.40
C PHE A 334 6.51 -14.67 1.15
N LEU A 335 5.98 -13.99 0.13
CA LEU A 335 5.39 -14.60 -1.07
C LEU A 335 6.39 -15.43 -1.88
N THR A 336 7.64 -14.98 -1.94
CA THR A 336 8.73 -15.69 -2.62
C THR A 336 10.05 -15.31 -1.96
N LEU A 337 11.12 -16.00 -2.33
CA LEU A 337 12.46 -15.57 -1.96
C LEU A 337 12.76 -14.15 -2.47
N HIS A 338 12.28 -13.81 -3.68
CA HIS A 338 12.45 -12.48 -4.25
C HIS A 338 11.77 -11.40 -3.40
N ASP A 339 10.53 -11.63 -2.98
CA ASP A 339 9.79 -10.73 -2.08
C ASP A 339 10.55 -10.53 -0.75
N TYR A 340 10.99 -11.61 -0.12
CA TYR A 340 11.80 -11.54 1.11
C TYR A 340 13.06 -10.68 0.91
N LEU A 341 13.84 -10.93 -0.14
CA LEU A 341 15.08 -10.19 -0.41
C LEU A 341 14.80 -8.72 -0.72
N LEU A 342 13.75 -8.42 -1.50
CA LEU A 342 13.40 -7.05 -1.88
C LEU A 342 12.97 -6.21 -0.66
N ARG A 343 12.23 -6.79 0.29
CA ARG A 343 11.87 -6.09 1.54
C ARG A 343 13.08 -5.74 2.38
N ASN A 344 13.96 -6.72 2.59
CA ASN A 344 15.19 -6.51 3.36
C ASN A 344 16.10 -5.49 2.68
N PHE A 345 16.24 -5.58 1.36
CA PHE A 345 17.00 -4.62 0.56
C PHE A 345 16.45 -3.19 0.74
N ASN A 346 15.13 -3.01 0.62
CA ASN A 346 14.51 -1.69 0.74
C ASN A 346 14.61 -1.12 2.16
N LEU A 347 14.37 -1.94 3.19
CA LEU A 347 14.49 -1.51 4.59
C LEU A 347 15.92 -1.12 4.93
N PHE A 348 16.91 -1.93 4.54
CA PHE A 348 18.32 -1.60 4.74
C PHE A 348 18.70 -0.31 4.03
N ARG A 349 18.29 -0.15 2.77
CA ARG A 349 18.57 1.06 1.98
C ARG A 349 17.99 2.31 2.65
N LEU A 350 16.75 2.24 3.16
CA LEU A 350 16.08 3.39 3.78
C LEU A 350 16.63 3.70 5.18
N GLU A 351 16.99 2.68 5.96
CA GLU A 351 17.64 2.84 7.25
C GLU A 351 19.02 3.49 7.11
N SER A 352 19.85 3.02 6.18
CA SER A 352 21.14 3.68 5.90
C SER A 352 20.95 5.11 5.35
N THR A 353 19.83 5.38 4.67
CA THR A 353 19.51 6.75 4.22
C THR A 353 19.21 7.68 5.39
N TYR A 354 18.65 7.18 6.50
CA TYR A 354 18.45 7.95 7.72
C TYR A 354 19.79 8.37 8.33
N GLU A 355 20.77 7.48 8.41
CA GLU A 355 22.12 7.80 8.89
C GLU A 355 22.79 8.85 7.99
N ILE A 356 22.71 8.68 6.67
CA ILE A 356 23.23 9.65 5.69
C ILE A 356 22.60 11.02 5.88
N ARG A 357 21.29 11.09 6.17
CA ARG A 357 20.61 12.35 6.46
C ARG A 357 21.21 13.04 7.68
N GLN A 358 21.41 12.33 8.78
CA GLN A 358 22.00 12.88 10.00
C GLN A 358 23.43 13.40 9.76
N ASP A 359 24.23 12.64 9.02
CA ASP A 359 25.59 13.04 8.63
C ASP A 359 25.59 14.32 7.78
N ILE A 360 24.69 14.42 6.80
CA ILE A 360 24.57 15.61 5.95
C ILE A 360 24.12 16.82 6.78
N GLU A 361 23.13 16.66 7.66
CA GLU A 361 22.64 17.74 8.51
C GLU A 361 23.75 18.27 9.44
N ASP A 362 24.48 17.41 10.16
CA ASP A 362 25.59 17.82 11.02
C ASP A 362 26.70 18.54 10.24
N VAL A 363 27.11 17.97 9.10
CA VAL A 363 28.18 18.52 8.26
C VAL A 363 27.81 19.89 7.72
N VAL A 364 26.63 20.04 7.12
CA VAL A 364 26.21 21.29 6.47
C VAL A 364 26.04 22.39 7.52
N LEU A 365 25.50 22.06 8.70
CA LEU A 365 25.40 22.98 9.83
C LEU A 365 26.77 23.49 10.30
N ARG A 366 27.80 22.62 10.33
CA ARG A 366 29.17 23.00 10.70
C ARG A 366 29.87 23.83 9.63
N MET A 367 29.67 23.50 8.36
CA MET A 367 30.26 24.24 7.24
C MET A 367 29.71 25.66 7.10
N LYS A 368 28.49 25.92 7.61
CA LYS A 368 27.83 27.24 7.60
C LYS A 368 27.89 27.89 6.20
N PRO A 369 27.13 27.40 5.21
CA PRO A 369 27.06 28.02 3.90
C PRO A 369 26.32 29.38 3.97
N TRP A 370 26.92 30.42 3.38
CA TRP A 370 26.35 31.76 3.24
C TRP A 370 26.35 32.19 1.77
N PHE A 371 25.43 33.09 1.43
CA PHE A 371 25.44 33.74 0.12
C PHE A 371 26.54 34.78 0.04
N SER A 372 27.27 34.77 -1.08
CA SER A 372 28.21 35.81 -1.48
C SER A 372 27.48 36.97 -2.15
N GLU A 373 28.11 38.14 -2.18
CA GLU A 373 27.62 39.34 -2.86
C GLU A 373 27.32 39.12 -4.35
N TYR A 374 28.04 38.21 -5.00
CA TYR A 374 27.90 37.89 -6.44
C TYR A 374 27.10 36.61 -6.71
N GLY A 375 26.32 36.11 -5.74
CA GLY A 375 25.49 34.91 -5.91
C GLY A 375 26.24 33.57 -5.80
N GLY A 376 27.51 33.60 -5.38
CA GLY A 376 28.27 32.39 -5.02
C GLY A 376 27.98 31.90 -3.60
N VAL A 377 28.51 30.73 -3.23
CA VAL A 377 28.47 30.22 -1.86
C VAL A 377 29.81 30.46 -1.15
N VAL A 378 29.77 30.96 0.08
CA VAL A 378 30.93 31.10 0.96
C VAL A 378 30.68 30.27 2.21
N PHE A 379 31.62 29.39 2.56
CA PHE A 379 31.52 28.57 3.76
C PHE A 379 32.23 29.27 4.91
N GLY A 380 31.48 29.66 5.94
CA GLY A 380 32.00 30.35 7.13
C GLY A 380 32.55 29.41 8.20
N GLY A 381 32.38 28.09 8.03
CA GLY A 381 32.84 27.06 8.94
C GLY A 381 33.60 25.94 8.24
N TRP A 382 33.93 24.90 8.98
CA TRP A 382 34.65 23.74 8.50
C TRP A 382 34.06 22.47 9.12
N ALA A 383 34.15 21.35 8.41
CA ALA A 383 33.73 20.04 8.88
C ALA A 383 34.87 19.03 8.70
N ARG A 384 35.00 18.06 9.59
CA ARG A 384 36.00 16.98 9.47
C ARG A 384 35.69 16.05 8.28
N MET A 385 34.40 15.78 8.05
CA MET A 385 33.91 14.77 7.11
C MET A 385 33.43 15.33 5.76
N ALA A 386 33.50 16.65 5.54
CA ALA A 386 33.26 17.23 4.23
C ALA A 386 34.22 18.37 3.90
N GLN A 387 34.46 18.54 2.60
CA GLN A 387 35.34 19.55 2.05
C GLN A 387 34.70 20.20 0.83
N THR A 388 35.07 21.45 0.57
CA THR A 388 34.62 22.16 -0.63
C THR A 388 35.25 21.56 -1.88
N ILE A 389 34.42 21.32 -2.90
CA ILE A 389 34.87 20.82 -4.20
C ILE A 389 35.49 21.98 -4.97
N ALA A 390 36.75 21.85 -5.37
CA ALA A 390 37.47 22.83 -6.17
C ALA A 390 37.16 22.67 -7.66
N SER A 391 37.11 21.42 -8.14
CA SER A 391 36.68 21.09 -9.49
C SER A 391 36.03 19.70 -9.52
N PHE A 392 35.04 19.56 -10.40
CA PHE A 392 34.35 18.29 -10.66
C PHE A 392 34.23 18.13 -12.18
N SER A 393 34.68 17.00 -12.71
CA SER A 393 34.58 16.71 -14.14
C SER A 393 34.33 15.23 -14.40
N ILE A 394 33.36 14.93 -15.28
CA ILE A 394 33.09 13.55 -15.70
C ILE A 394 34.15 13.16 -16.74
N VAL A 395 34.88 12.08 -16.47
CA VAL A 395 36.04 11.65 -17.28
C VAL A 395 35.66 10.52 -18.22
N GLU A 396 34.77 9.64 -17.79
CA GLU A 396 34.39 8.46 -18.57
C GLU A 396 32.90 8.18 -18.45
N VAL A 397 32.26 7.92 -19.60
CA VAL A 397 30.93 7.31 -19.70
C VAL A 397 31.05 6.12 -20.64
N ALA A 398 30.99 4.92 -20.08
CA ALA A 398 31.06 3.69 -20.87
C ALA A 398 29.74 3.41 -21.58
N LYS A 399 29.81 2.63 -22.68
CA LYS A 399 28.62 2.20 -23.40
C LYS A 399 27.76 1.29 -22.51
N PRO A 400 26.42 1.33 -22.64
CA PRO A 400 25.52 0.37 -22.00
C PRO A 400 25.84 -1.08 -22.40
N ASN A 401 25.57 -2.03 -21.51
CA ASN A 401 25.57 -3.44 -21.88
C ASN A 401 24.35 -3.75 -22.77
N ILE A 402 24.41 -4.86 -23.50
CA ILE A 402 23.31 -5.28 -24.37
C ILE A 402 22.06 -5.54 -23.52
N GLY A 403 20.98 -4.80 -23.82
CA GLY A 403 19.69 -4.91 -23.11
C GLY A 403 19.51 -3.91 -21.97
N GLU A 404 20.56 -3.19 -21.55
CA GLU A 404 20.48 -2.15 -20.53
C GLU A 404 20.33 -0.77 -21.18
N ASN A 405 19.56 0.12 -20.55
CA ASN A 405 19.40 1.51 -21.00
C ASN A 405 20.24 2.51 -20.20
N TRP A 406 21.13 2.04 -19.32
CA TRP A 406 22.09 2.86 -18.55
C TRP A 406 23.53 2.55 -18.93
N PRO A 407 24.48 3.51 -18.77
CA PRO A 407 25.89 3.26 -19.05
C PRO A 407 26.46 2.20 -18.10
N ALA A 408 27.32 1.31 -18.60
CA ALA A 408 27.93 0.27 -17.78
C ALA A 408 28.88 0.84 -16.69
N ARG A 409 29.40 2.06 -16.89
CA ARG A 409 30.30 2.73 -15.95
C ARG A 409 30.30 4.24 -16.17
N VAL A 410 30.33 4.99 -15.07
CA VAL A 410 30.57 6.44 -15.07
C VAL A 410 31.69 6.75 -14.07
N ARG A 411 32.69 7.51 -14.51
CA ARG A 411 33.78 8.01 -13.63
C ARG A 411 33.89 9.52 -13.70
N ALA A 412 34.16 10.12 -12.55
CA ALA A 412 34.40 11.55 -12.43
C ALA A 412 35.62 11.82 -11.54
N ASP A 413 36.37 12.86 -11.90
CA ASP A 413 37.46 13.38 -11.11
C ASP A 413 36.92 14.52 -10.23
N VAL A 414 37.19 14.39 -8.92
CA VAL A 414 36.81 15.39 -7.93
C VAL A 414 38.09 15.89 -7.27
N THR A 415 38.35 17.19 -7.40
CA THR A 415 39.52 17.85 -6.80
C THR A 415 39.08 18.60 -5.56
N ILE A 416 39.77 18.39 -4.45
CA ILE A 416 39.54 19.07 -3.18
C ILE A 416 40.84 19.71 -2.69
N ASN A 417 40.72 20.88 -2.05
CA ASN A 417 41.87 21.56 -1.46
C ASN A 417 41.97 21.21 0.03
N LEU A 418 42.94 20.38 0.41
CA LEU A 418 43.17 19.95 1.80
C LEU A 418 44.01 20.95 2.60
N ASN A 419 43.56 22.22 2.68
CA ASN A 419 44.16 23.22 3.54
C ASN A 419 43.65 23.09 4.99
N ILE A 420 43.89 21.94 5.60
CA ILE A 420 43.36 21.53 6.91
C ILE A 420 44.47 20.95 7.79
N ARG A 421 44.18 20.71 9.07
CA ARG A 421 45.13 20.13 10.03
C ARG A 421 45.65 18.78 9.54
N ASN A 422 46.94 18.50 9.77
CA ASN A 422 47.61 17.28 9.30
C ASN A 422 46.89 15.98 9.68
N ASN A 423 46.32 15.87 10.88
CA ASN A 423 45.59 14.67 11.29
C ASN A 423 44.37 14.40 10.38
N ILE A 424 43.62 15.45 10.04
CA ILE A 424 42.44 15.34 9.17
C ILE A 424 42.87 15.14 7.72
N LYS A 425 43.95 15.81 7.29
CA LYS A 425 44.55 15.56 5.97
C LYS A 425 44.91 14.08 5.79
N ASN A 426 45.57 13.47 6.77
CA ASN A 426 45.91 12.05 6.74
C ASN A 426 44.67 11.15 6.67
N GLU A 427 43.56 11.53 7.32
CA GLU A 427 42.29 10.79 7.22
C GLU A 427 41.70 10.85 5.81
N TRP A 428 41.72 12.01 5.17
CA TRP A 428 41.24 12.15 3.79
C TRP A 428 42.13 11.45 2.77
N GLU A 429 43.45 11.53 2.94
CA GLU A 429 44.41 10.79 2.10
C GLU A 429 44.31 9.28 2.32
N GLY A 430 43.93 8.84 3.53
CA GLY A 430 43.66 7.44 3.86
C GLY A 430 42.39 6.87 3.22
N LYS A 431 41.48 7.70 2.68
CA LYS A 431 40.24 7.27 1.99
C LYS A 431 40.49 6.81 0.54
N ALA A 432 41.74 6.52 0.16
CA ALA A 432 42.10 6.09 -1.19
C ALA A 432 41.52 4.70 -1.56
N VAL A 433 40.23 4.67 -1.87
CA VAL A 433 39.62 3.70 -2.78
C VAL A 433 38.81 4.52 -3.76
N SER A 434 39.15 4.37 -5.05
CA SER A 434 38.45 5.01 -6.16
C SER A 434 36.94 4.83 -5.97
N LEU A 435 36.20 5.93 -5.87
CA LEU A 435 34.74 5.97 -6.02
C LEU A 435 34.42 5.59 -7.47
N CYS A 436 34.53 4.30 -7.77
CA CYS A 436 34.03 3.73 -9.01
C CYS A 436 32.52 3.57 -8.81
N LEU A 437 31.73 4.48 -9.40
CA LEU A 437 30.30 4.31 -9.56
C LEU A 437 30.06 3.21 -10.62
N CYS A 438 30.43 1.98 -10.28
CA CYS A 438 30.02 0.79 -11.02
C CYS A 438 28.82 0.21 -10.28
N LYS A 439 27.65 0.19 -10.94
CA LYS A 439 26.65 -0.83 -10.62
C LYS A 439 27.27 -2.16 -11.06
N HIS A 440 27.51 -3.06 -10.11
CA HIS A 440 27.77 -4.46 -10.44
C HIS A 440 26.46 -5.20 -10.64
#